data_AF-A0A382PAT9-F1
#
_entry.id   AF-A0A382PAT9-F1
#
_cell.length_a   1.000
_cell.length_b   1.000
_cell.length_c   1.000
_cell.angle_alpha   90.00
_cell.angle_beta   90.00
_cell.angle_gamma   90.00
#
_symmetry.space_group_name_H-M   'P 1'
#
loop_
_entity.id
_entity.type
_entity.pdbx_description
1 polymer ?
#
loop_
_entity_poly.entity_id
_entity_poly.type
_entity_poly.pdbx_seq_one_letter_code
_entity_poly.pdbx_strand_id
1 'polypeptide(L)' 'MDVDVVVNLKEADNEETGGPVFEIEGDDSGLLIGRKGETLRSLQFLTRFIVGRQTGERANLSLDVEGYDERRK' A
#
# COMPACT_ATOMS: atom_id res chain seq x y z
N MET A 1 -5.11 18.20 7.97
CA MET A 1 -5.12 17.83 6.55
C MET A 1 -5.83 16.51 6.52
N ASP A 2 -7.11 16.51 6.17
CA ASP A 2 -7.77 15.27 5.78
C ASP A 2 -7.18 14.86 4.42
N VAL A 3 -7.09 13.55 4.20
CA VAL A 3 -6.65 12.95 2.94
C VAL A 3 -7.86 12.20 2.43
N ASP A 4 -8.49 12.68 1.36
CA ASP A 4 -9.65 12.04 0.75
C ASP A 4 -9.20 10.92 -0.18
N VAL A 5 -9.25 9.69 0.35
CA VAL A 5 -8.93 8.46 -0.38
C VAL A 5 -9.84 7.33 0.05
N VAL A 6 -10.05 6.39 -0.87
CA VAL A 6 -10.70 5.10 -0.62
C VAL A 6 -9.69 3.98 -0.77
N VAL A 7 -9.85 2.93 0.02
CA VAL A 7 -9.00 1.73 -0.02
C VAL A 7 -9.87 0.54 -0.37
N ASN A 8 -9.48 -0.17 -1.42
CA ASN A 8 -10.16 -1.38 -1.90
C ASN A 8 -9.20 -2.57 -1.88
N LEU A 9 -9.73 -3.78 -1.72
CA LEU A 9 -8.96 -4.99 -1.95
C LEU A 9 -8.92 -5.26 -3.46
N LYS A 10 -7.73 -5.14 -4.06
CA LYS A 10 -7.51 -5.40 -5.49
C LYS A 10 -7.32 -6.89 -5.75
N GLU A 11 -6.50 -7.54 -4.93
CA GLU A 11 -6.21 -8.96 -5.03
C GLU A 11 -6.05 -9.55 -3.62
N ALA A 12 -6.66 -10.70 -3.35
CA ALA A 12 -6.59 -11.34 -2.03
C ALA A 12 -5.26 -12.09 -1.80
N ASP A 13 -4.67 -12.62 -2.86
CA ASP A 13 -3.43 -13.38 -2.82
C ASP A 13 -2.66 -13.18 -4.14
N ASN A 14 -1.63 -12.35 -4.10
CA ASN A 14 -0.78 -12.04 -5.25
C ASN A 14 0.51 -12.86 -5.22
N GLU A 15 0.86 -13.54 -6.31
CA GLU A 15 2.05 -14.42 -6.35
C GLU A 15 3.38 -13.68 -6.11
N GLU A 16 3.50 -12.42 -6.53
CA GLU A 16 4.74 -11.62 -6.36
C GLU A 16 4.91 -11.18 -4.89
N THR A 17 3.82 -10.80 -4.23
CA THR A 17 3.83 -10.31 -2.85
C THR A 17 3.70 -11.45 -1.82
N GLY A 18 3.04 -12.55 -2.18
CA GLY A 18 2.65 -13.64 -1.29
C GLY A 18 1.60 -13.22 -0.25
N GLY A 19 0.65 -12.37 -0.67
CA GLY A 19 -0.41 -11.81 0.17
C GLY A 19 -1.27 -10.76 -0.55
N PRO A 20 -2.20 -10.09 0.16
CA PRO A 20 -3.15 -9.19 -0.46
C PRO A 20 -2.53 -7.90 -1.01
N VAL A 21 -3.14 -7.39 -2.07
CA VAL A 21 -2.86 -6.09 -2.67
C VAL A 21 -4.04 -5.17 -2.41
N PHE A 22 -3.78 -4.03 -1.79
CA PHE A 22 -4.76 -2.98 -1.58
C PHE A 22 -4.52 -1.85 -2.57
N GLU A 23 -5.58 -1.41 -3.21
CA GLU A 23 -5.59 -0.25 -4.10
C GLU A 23 -6.10 0.97 -3.36
N ILE A 24 -5.37 2.07 -3.50
CA ILE A 24 -5.69 3.36 -2.89
C ILE A 24 -5.89 4.38 -4.01
N GLU A 25 -7.06 4.99 -4.02
CA GLU A 25 -7.50 5.96 -5.04
C GLU A 25 -8.18 7.16 -4.37
N GLY A 26 -8.17 8.30 -5.04
CA GLY A 26 -8.83 9.51 -4.56
C GLY A 26 -8.05 10.78 -4.91
N ASP A 27 -8.70 11.93 -4.75
CA ASP A 27 -8.14 13.23 -5.15
C ASP A 27 -6.81 13.55 -4.44
N ASP A 28 -6.62 13.03 -3.21
CA ASP A 28 -5.42 13.24 -2.40
C ASP A 28 -4.43 12.06 -2.44
N SER A 29 -4.68 11.03 -3.26
CA SER A 29 -3.87 9.79 -3.32
C SER A 29 -2.39 10.05 -3.60
N GLY A 30 -2.08 11.06 -4.41
CA GLY A 30 -0.72 11.48 -4.74
C GLY A 30 0.13 11.89 -3.52
N LEU A 31 -0.49 12.35 -2.43
CA LEU A 31 0.21 12.67 -1.17
C LEU A 31 0.80 11.43 -0.52
N LEU A 32 0.17 10.26 -0.71
CA LEU A 32 0.61 8.98 -0.16
C LEU A 32 1.82 8.41 -0.92
N ILE A 33 2.07 8.86 -2.15
CA ILE A 33 3.26 8.47 -2.92
C ILE A 33 4.50 9.14 -2.31
N GLY A 34 4.45 10.46 -2.10
CA GLY A 34 5.60 11.24 -1.65
C GLY A 34 6.73 11.33 -2.68
N ARG A 35 7.83 12.01 -2.34
CA ARG A 35 8.93 12.23 -3.28
C ARG A 35 9.57 10.91 -3.69
N LYS A 36 9.57 10.59 -4.98
CA LYS A 36 10.12 9.33 -5.52
C LYS A 36 9.57 8.09 -4.78
N GLY A 37 8.33 8.13 -4.28
CA GLY A 37 7.68 7.01 -3.60
C GLY A 37 8.14 6.77 -2.16
N GLU A 38 8.80 7.74 -1.51
CA GLU A 38 9.30 7.56 -0.14
C GLU A 38 8.17 7.33 0.88
N THR A 39 7.08 8.11 0.79
CA THR A 39 5.94 7.99 1.68
C THR A 39 5.26 6.65 1.51
N LEU A 40 5.06 6.20 0.26
CA LEU A 40 4.44 4.91 -0.01
C LEU A 40 5.27 3.75 0.55
N ARG A 41 6.61 3.79 0.39
CA ARG A 41 7.49 2.77 0.99
C ARG A 41 7.39 2.76 2.52
N SER A 42 7.37 3.93 3.15
CA SER A 42 7.21 4.03 4.61
C SER A 42 5.84 3.52 5.07
N LEU A 43 4.77 3.85 4.35
CA LEU A 43 3.41 3.40 4.66
C LEU A 43 3.29 1.88 4.54
N GLN A 44 3.83 1.28 3.47
CA GLN A 44 3.88 -0.17 3.30
C GLN A 44 4.64 -0.85 4.44
N PHE A 45 5.80 -0.31 4.82
CA PHE A 45 6.59 -0.83 5.94
C PHE A 45 5.81 -0.78 7.25
N LEU A 46 5.25 0.38 7.61
CA LEU A 46 4.50 0.56 8.84
C LEU A 46 3.28 -0.36 8.89
N THR A 47 2.55 -0.49 7.79
CA THR A 47 1.36 -1.36 7.72
C THR A 47 1.74 -2.83 7.91
N ARG A 48 2.76 -3.33 7.20
CA ARG A 48 3.28 -4.70 7.39
C ARG A 48 3.75 -4.93 8.82
N PHE A 49 4.43 -3.95 9.42
CA PHE A 49 4.91 -4.03 10.80
C PHE A 49 3.77 -4.10 11.81
N ILE A 50 2.77 -3.23 11.67
CA ILE A 50 1.59 -3.18 12.55
C ILE A 50 0.80 -4.48 12.43
N VAL A 51 0.49 -4.93 11.21
CA VAL A 51 -0.26 -6.16 10.98
C VAL A 51 0.51 -7.35 11.54
N GLY A 52 1.80 -7.48 11.23
CA GLY A 52 2.58 -8.62 11.70
C GLY A 52 2.73 -8.67 13.22
N ARG A 53 2.76 -7.50 13.88
CA ARG A 53 2.71 -7.44 15.35
C ARG A 53 1.34 -7.85 15.90
N GLN A 54 0.25 -7.52 15.22
CA GLN A 54 -1.11 -7.86 15.66
C GLN A 54 -1.44 -9.34 15.43
N THR A 55 -0.98 -9.93 14.32
CA THR A 55 -1.25 -11.34 13.98
C THR A 55 -0.25 -12.31 14.59
N GLY A 56 0.94 -11.83 14.99
CA GLY A 56 2.04 -12.68 15.45
C GLY A 56 2.77 -13.40 14.32
N GLU A 57 2.43 -13.12 13.07
CA GLU A 57 3.00 -13.72 11.87
C GLU A 57 3.60 -12.65 10.96
N ARG A 58 4.50 -13.05 10.06
CA ARG A 58 5.05 -12.11 9.07
C ARG A 58 3.93 -11.71 8.10
N ALA A 59 3.59 -10.42 8.08
CA ALA A 59 2.59 -9.89 7.15
C ALA A 59 3.20 -9.57 5.79
N ASN A 60 2.72 -10.25 4.75
CA ASN A 60 2.97 -9.94 3.36
C ASN A 60 1.73 -9.23 2.81
N LEU A 61 1.87 -7.97 2.40
CA LEU A 61 0.80 -7.19 1.76
C LEU A 61 1.42 -6.11 0.89
N SER A 62 0.73 -5.63 -0.15
CA SER A 62 1.19 -4.53 -0.99
C SER A 62 0.16 -3.39 -1.00
N LEU A 63 0.64 -2.16 -1.16
CA LEU A 63 -0.22 -0.98 -1.35
C LEU A 63 0.09 -0.38 -2.72
N ASP A 64 -0.90 -0.37 -3.60
CA ASP A 64 -0.83 0.27 -4.92
C ASP A 64 -1.60 1.60 -4.87
N VAL A 65 -0.93 2.70 -5.21
CA VAL A 65 -1.54 4.04 -5.24
C VAL A 65 -1.71 4.45 -6.69
N GLU A 66 -2.94 4.39 -7.18
CA GLU A 66 -3.34 4.67 -8.57
C GLU A 66 -2.47 3.99 -9.66
N GLY A 67 -1.83 2.84 -9.42
CA GLY A 67 -0.93 2.21 -10.38
C GLY A 67 0.48 2.81 -10.39
N TYR A 68 0.93 3.41 -9.29
CA TYR A 68 2.24 4.07 -9.19
C TYR A 68 3.41 3.12 -9.51
N ASP A 69 3.37 1.88 -9.04
CA ASP A 69 4.47 0.92 -9.25
C ASP A 69 4.63 0.52 -10.72
N GLU A 70 3.53 0.38 -11.46
CA GLU A 70 3.53 0.08 -12.89
C GLU A 70 4.13 1.24 -13.69
N ARG A 71 3.82 2.49 -13.32
CA ARG A 71 4.33 3.70 -13.99
C ARG A 71 5.83 3.94 -13.76
N ARG A 72 6.44 3.25 -12.80
CA ARG A 72 7.85 3.40 -12.44
C ARG A 72 8.75 2.30 -13.03
N LYS A 73 8.20 1.13 -13.36
CA LYS A 73 8.92 0.07 -14.08
C LYS A 73 9.25 0.53 -15.50
#